data_AF-A0A7I7PKA0-F1
#
_entry.id   AF-A0A7I7PKA0-F1
#
_cell.length_a   1.000
_cell.length_b   1.000
_cell.length_c   1.000
_cell.angle_alpha   90.00
_cell.angle_beta   90.00
_cell.angle_gamma   90.00
#
_symmetry.space_group_name_H-M   'P 1'
#
loop_
_entity.id
_entity.type
_entity.pdbx_description
1 polymer ?
#
loop_
_entity_poly.entity_id
_entity_poly.type
_entity_poly.pdbx_seq_one_letter_code
_entity_poly.pdbx_strand_id
1 'polypeptide(L)'
;MFSANNGVPPQVNPADAAQARLFETILQVEIAQLQQLVAVLNSGCGADSFSDRRPPETLSELRARIEDVHHLLQRLRDRFPNSPGL
;
A
#
# COMPACT_ATOMS: atom_id res chain seq x y z
N MET A 1 -19.83 38.23 11.62
CA MET A 1 -19.80 37.01 12.46
C MET A 1 -20.17 35.83 11.57
N PHE A 2 -19.21 34.99 11.20
CA PHE A 2 -19.49 33.73 10.49
C PHE A 2 -19.53 32.63 11.54
N SER A 3 -20.72 32.07 11.74
CA SER A 3 -20.97 30.98 12.68
C SER A 3 -20.14 29.76 12.28
N ALA A 4 -19.34 29.27 13.23
CA ALA A 4 -18.67 27.99 13.14
C ALA A 4 -19.71 26.90 12.92
N ASN A 5 -19.79 26.37 11.71
CA ASN A 5 -20.58 25.19 11.43
C ASN A 5 -19.82 24.02 12.07
N ASN A 6 -20.31 23.57 13.23
CA ASN A 6 -19.79 22.42 13.97
C ASN A 6 -19.57 21.25 13.01
N GLY A 7 -18.31 20.88 12.83
CA GLY A 7 -17.89 19.75 12.00
C GLY A 7 -18.49 18.46 12.53
N VAL A 8 -19.54 17.98 11.86
CA VAL A 8 -19.99 16.60 11.98
C VAL A 8 -18.79 15.73 11.55
N PRO A 9 -18.28 14.81 12.40
CA PRO A 9 -17.23 13.90 11.97
C PRO A 9 -17.74 13.15 10.74
N PRO A 10 -16.91 12.90 9.72
CA PRO A 10 -17.33 12.18 8.53
C PRO A 10 -17.95 10.86 8.98
N GLN A 11 -19.27 10.74 8.85
CA GLN A 11 -19.98 9.52 9.20
C GLN A 11 -19.56 8.48 8.17
N VAL A 12 -18.68 7.58 8.59
CA VAL A 12 -18.18 6.50 7.74
C VAL A 12 -19.36 5.58 7.43
N ASN A 13 -19.82 5.59 6.19
CA ASN A 13 -20.89 4.70 5.74
C ASN A 13 -20.43 3.24 5.90
N PRO A 14 -21.23 2.35 6.52
CA PRO A 14 -20.87 0.94 6.69
C PRO A 14 -20.55 0.22 5.37
N ALA A 15 -21.18 0.63 4.25
CA ALA A 15 -20.86 0.10 2.93
C ALA A 15 -19.43 0.50 2.50
N ASP A 16 -19.03 1.74 2.73
CA ASP A 16 -17.68 2.23 2.42
C ASP A 16 -16.63 1.53 3.27
N ALA A 17 -16.93 1.26 4.55
CA ALA A 17 -16.06 0.51 5.44
C ALA A 17 -15.91 -0.97 5.00
N ALA A 18 -16.99 -1.61 4.57
CA ALA A 18 -16.93 -2.97 4.03
C ALA A 18 -16.11 -3.02 2.73
N GLN A 19 -16.29 -2.04 1.83
CA GLN A 19 -15.51 -1.91 0.61
C GLN A 19 -14.02 -1.65 0.91
N ALA A 20 -13.70 -0.80 1.89
CA ALA A 20 -12.33 -0.55 2.31
C ALA A 20 -11.61 -1.83 2.78
N ARG A 21 -12.29 -2.71 3.52
CA ARG A 21 -11.71 -4.01 3.93
C ARG A 21 -11.39 -4.94 2.76
N LEU A 22 -12.24 -4.94 1.73
CA LEU A 22 -11.96 -5.70 0.51
C LEU A 22 -10.72 -5.14 -0.21
N PHE A 23 -10.64 -3.81 -0.36
CA PHE A 23 -9.46 -3.16 -0.92
C PHE A 23 -8.20 -3.41 -0.08
N GLU A 24 -8.29 -3.39 1.25
CA GLU A 24 -7.19 -3.70 2.16
C GLU A 24 -6.61 -5.08 1.87
N THR A 25 -7.48 -6.08 1.72
CA THR A 25 -7.09 -7.46 1.42
C THR A 25 -6.38 -7.57 0.07
N ILE A 26 -6.89 -6.87 -0.95
CA ILE A 26 -6.29 -6.84 -2.29
C ILE A 26 -4.89 -6.20 -2.25
N LEU A 27 -4.74 -5.06 -1.57
CA LEU A 27 -3.46 -4.37 -1.45
C LEU A 27 -2.42 -5.20 -0.69
N GLN A 28 -2.82 -5.95 0.33
CA GLN A 28 -1.92 -6.85 1.05
C GLN A 28 -1.39 -7.99 0.16
N VAL A 29 -2.26 -8.57 -0.70
CA VAL A 29 -1.86 -9.59 -1.67
C VAL A 29 -0.88 -9.01 -2.70
N GLU A 30 -1.16 -7.81 -3.22
CA GLU A 30 -0.28 -7.12 -4.17
C GLU A 30 1.12 -6.88 -3.57
N ILE A 31 1.20 -6.40 -2.32
CA ILE A 31 2.47 -6.20 -1.61
C ILE A 31 3.25 -7.52 -1.52
N ALA A 32 2.60 -8.61 -1.12
CA ALA A 32 3.24 -9.91 -0.99
C ALA A 32 3.81 -10.41 -2.34
N GLN A 33 3.06 -10.23 -3.42
CA GLN A 33 3.51 -10.60 -4.77
C GLN A 33 4.69 -9.76 -5.25
N LEU A 34 4.65 -8.44 -5.03
CA LEU A 34 5.76 -7.54 -5.37
C LEU A 34 7.02 -7.87 -4.56
N GLN A 35 6.88 -8.15 -3.27
CA GLN A 35 7.98 -8.59 -2.41
C GLN A 35 8.59 -9.92 -2.88
N GLN A 36 7.76 -10.88 -3.29
CA GLN A 36 8.22 -12.14 -3.86
C GLN A 36 8.99 -11.91 -5.17
N LEU A 37 8.53 -11.02 -6.04
CA LEU A 37 9.22 -10.70 -7.29
C LEU A 37 10.59 -10.07 -7.03
N VAL A 38 10.68 -9.16 -6.06
CA VAL A 38 11.96 -8.59 -5.59
C VAL A 38 12.89 -9.68 -5.06
N ALA A 39 12.37 -10.63 -4.28
CA ALA A 39 13.16 -11.74 -3.74
C ALA A 39 13.72 -12.64 -4.86
N VAL A 40 12.88 -12.98 -5.85
CA VAL A 40 13.29 -13.77 -7.03
C VAL A 40 14.37 -13.04 -7.82
N LEU A 41 14.20 -11.75 -8.11
CA LEU A 41 15.20 -10.94 -8.82
C LEU A 41 16.53 -10.85 -8.07
N ASN A 42 16.50 -10.73 -6.74
CA ASN A 42 17.71 -10.76 -5.92
C ASN A 42 18.39 -12.14 -5.91
N SER A 43 17.61 -13.23 -5.92
CA SER A 43 18.16 -14.61 -5.96
C SER A 43 18.66 -15.05 -7.33
N GLY A 44 18.08 -14.53 -8.41
CA GLY A 44 18.49 -14.80 -9.80
C GLY A 44 19.72 -14.01 -10.24
N CYS A 45 20.12 -13.00 -9.46
CA CYS A 45 21.38 -12.26 -9.62
C CYS A 45 22.56 -13.08 -9.03
N GLY A 46 22.63 -14.34 -9.41
CA GLY A 46 23.69 -15.27 -9.03
C GLY A 46 24.75 -15.37 -10.14
N ALA A 47 25.87 -14.69 -9.91
CA ALA A 47 27.23 -15.07 -10.31
C ALA A 47 27.81 -14.83 -11.72
N ASP A 48 27.11 -14.43 -12.79
CA ASP A 48 27.84 -14.38 -14.10
C ASP A 48 27.52 -13.29 -15.15
N SER A 49 26.76 -12.23 -14.84
CA SER A 49 26.38 -11.29 -15.93
C SER A 49 26.21 -9.81 -15.58
N PHE A 50 26.70 -9.33 -14.43
CA PHE A 50 26.65 -7.88 -14.13
C PHE A 50 27.99 -7.35 -13.63
N SER A 51 28.99 -7.39 -14.53
CA SER A 51 30.20 -6.56 -14.45
C SER A 51 29.97 -5.10 -14.87
N ASP A 52 28.73 -4.59 -14.90
CA ASP A 52 28.51 -3.16 -15.07
C ASP A 52 27.31 -2.64 -14.26
N ARG A 53 27.67 -2.12 -13.08
CA ARG A 53 27.12 -0.91 -12.44
C ARG A 53 25.70 -0.50 -12.87
N ARG A 54 24.69 -1.11 -12.25
CA ARG A 54 23.51 -0.48 -11.63
C ARG A 54 22.57 -1.61 -11.16
N PRO A 55 21.91 -1.50 -10.01
CA PRO A 55 20.73 -2.33 -9.78
C PRO A 55 19.78 -2.12 -10.97
N PRO A 56 19.13 -3.16 -11.50
CA PRO A 56 18.20 -2.99 -12.61
C PRO A 56 17.22 -1.88 -12.25
N GLU A 57 16.99 -0.90 -13.12
CA GLU A 57 15.98 0.16 -12.90
C GLU A 57 14.65 -0.43 -12.43
N THR A 58 14.32 -1.61 -12.97
CA THR A 58 13.21 -2.48 -12.60
C THR A 58 13.12 -2.79 -11.10
N LEU A 59 14.25 -3.03 -10.41
CA LEU A 59 14.29 -3.34 -8.98
C LEU A 59 13.99 -2.10 -8.12
N SER A 60 14.48 -0.94 -8.54
CA SER A 60 14.17 0.35 -7.91
C SER A 60 12.71 0.73 -8.13
N GLU A 61 12.18 0.51 -9.34
CA GLU A 61 10.76 0.74 -9.67
C GLU A 61 9.84 -0.19 -8.87
N LEU A 62 10.20 -1.46 -8.73
CA LEU A 62 9.48 -2.42 -7.89
C LEU A 62 9.43 -2.00 -6.42
N ARG A 63 10.54 -1.51 -5.88
CA ARG A 63 10.58 -0.99 -4.51
C ARG A 63 9.71 0.26 -4.35
N ALA A 64 9.77 1.20 -5.30
CA ALA A 64 8.90 2.38 -5.29
C ALA A 64 7.41 2.00 -5.32
N ARG A 65 7.05 1.00 -6.14
CA ARG A 65 5.69 0.47 -6.20
C ARG A 65 5.23 -0.14 -4.87
N ILE A 66 6.10 -0.87 -4.17
CA ILE A 66 5.79 -1.43 -2.84
C ILE A 66 5.51 -0.29 -1.84
N GLU A 67 6.34 0.75 -1.82
CA GLU A 67 6.14 1.92 -0.94
C GLU A 67 4.83 2.65 -1.23
N ASP A 68 4.49 2.84 -2.52
CA ASP A 68 3.23 3.47 -2.92
C ASP A 68 2.01 2.69 -2.43
N VAL A 69 2.03 1.36 -2.56
CA VAL A 69 0.95 0.48 -2.10
C VAL A 69 0.85 0.50 -0.57
N HIS A 70 1.98 0.54 0.15
CA HIS A 70 2.00 0.75 1.60
C HIS A 70 1.38 2.09 2.01
N HIS A 71 1.73 3.18 1.33
CA HIS A 71 1.16 4.50 1.60
C HIS A 71 -0.35 4.56 1.31
N LEU A 72 -0.81 3.85 0.27
CA LEU A 72 -2.22 3.74 -0.04
C LEU A 72 -2.97 2.96 1.06
N LEU A 73 -2.40 1.85 1.50
CA LEU A 73 -2.92 1.03 2.59
C LEU A 73 -3.03 1.83 3.90
N GLN A 74 -1.98 2.60 4.23
CA GLN A 74 -1.97 3.44 5.41
C GLN A 74 -3.06 4.51 5.34
N ARG A 75 -3.20 5.21 4.20
CA ARG A 75 -4.27 6.20 3.99
C ARG A 75 -5.66 5.58 4.08
N LEU A 76 -5.83 4.36 3.58
CA LEU A 76 -7.10 3.63 3.67
C LEU A 76 -7.44 3.34 5.15
N ARG A 77 -6.46 2.90 5.93
CA ARG A 77 -6.62 2.62 7.37
C ARG A 77 -6.83 3.87 8.21
N ASP A 78 -6.17 4.99 7.89
CA ASP A 78 -6.40 6.27 8.56
C ASP A 78 -7.81 6.82 8.29
N ARG A 79 -8.33 6.60 7.08
CA ARG A 79 -9.69 7.03 6.69
C ARG A 79 -10.78 6.12 7.25
N PHE A 80 -10.52 4.83 7.32
CA PHE A 80 -11.41 3.82 7.86
C PHE A 80 -10.72 3.14 9.04
N PRO A 81 -10.47 3.86 10.14
CA PRO A 81 -9.91 3.24 11.33
C PRO A 81 -10.88 2.13 11.71
N ASN A 82 -10.35 0.93 11.96
CA ASN A 82 -11.14 -0.15 12.53
C ASN A 82 -11.79 0.42 13.79
N SER A 83 -13.06 0.79 13.68
CA SER A 83 -13.85 1.27 14.78
C SER A 83 -14.46 0.02 15.38
N PRO A 84 -13.91 -0.53 16.48
CA PRO A 84 -14.69 -1.41 17.34
C PRO A 84 -15.71 -0.52 18.07
N GLY A 85 -16.71 -0.03 17.34
CA GLY A 85 -17.92 0.53 17.90
C GLY A 85 -18.95 -0.59 17.99
N LEU A 86 -18.74 -1.48 18.95
CA LEU A 86 -19.77 -2.36 19.51
C LEU A 86 -20.66 -1.51 20.44
#